data_AF-A0A850WZ73-F1
#
_entry.id   AF-A0A850WZ73-F1
#
_cell.length_a   1.000
_cell.length_b   1.000
_cell.length_c   1.000
_cell.angle_alpha   90.00
_cell.angle_beta   90.00
_cell.angle_gamma   90.00
#
_symmetry.space_group_name_H-M   'P 1'
#
loop_
_entity.id
_entity.type
_entity.pdbx_description
1 polymer ?
#
loop_
_entity_poly.entity_id
_entity_poly.type
_entity_poly.pdbx_seq_one_letter_code
_entity_poly.pdbx_strand_id
1 'polypeptide(L)'
;EGYAFALQLYPHGRNSSPYMDYMGVTFHLCSSLNDGVLEWPAGHRQVVLSVLDQDPDVTHRMSLSLSFTTDPDQLVSGGNDTLQWDKPSVAGSFSSFCN
;
A
#
# COMPACT_ATOMS: atom_id res chain seq x y z
N GLU A 1 -12.15 -0.01 14.14
CA GLU A 1 -12.77 0.88 13.14
C GLU A 1 -11.68 1.42 12.21
N GLY A 2 -11.66 1.02 10.94
CA GLY A 2 -10.67 1.48 9.95
C GLY A 2 -10.38 0.46 8.84
N TYR A 3 -9.76 0.92 7.75
CA TYR A 3 -9.34 0.07 6.64
C TYR A 3 -8.24 -0.89 7.09
N ALA A 4 -8.38 -2.18 6.78
CA ALA A 4 -7.30 -3.14 6.93
C ALA A 4 -6.30 -2.98 5.78
N PHE A 5 -5.02 -3.14 6.08
CA PHE A 5 -3.95 -3.02 5.09
C PHE A 5 -2.78 -3.95 5.41
N ALA A 6 -1.97 -4.23 4.41
CA ALA A 6 -0.73 -4.97 4.52
C ALA A 6 0.39 -4.28 3.74
N LEU A 7 1.62 -4.54 4.17
CA LEU A 7 2.83 -4.13 3.47
C LEU A 7 3.53 -5.37 2.93
N GLN A 8 4.10 -5.25 1.74
CA GLN A 8 4.97 -6.26 1.17
C GLN A 8 6.30 -5.63 0.77
N LEU A 9 7.38 -6.19 1.32
CA LEU A 9 8.75 -5.76 1.10
C LEU A 9 9.42 -6.67 0.07
N TYR A 10 10.14 -6.06 -0.86
CA TYR A 10 10.95 -6.73 -1.87
C TYR A 10 12.39 -6.21 -1.75
N PRO A 11 13.28 -6.92 -1.03
CA PRO A 11 14.64 -6.45 -0.80
C PRO A 11 15.44 -6.19 -2.10
N HIS A 12 15.19 -7.00 -3.15
CA HIS A 12 15.80 -6.88 -4.48
C HIS A 12 14.72 -6.66 -5.56
N GLY A 13 13.80 -5.73 -5.30
CA GLY A 13 12.74 -5.39 -6.24
C GLY A 13 11.85 -6.57 -6.66
N ARG A 14 11.00 -6.33 -7.66
CA ARG A 14 10.18 -7.37 -8.30
C ARG A 14 10.76 -7.70 -9.66
N ASN A 15 10.70 -8.97 -10.07
CA ASN A 15 11.14 -9.40 -11.40
C ASN A 15 10.41 -8.71 -12.56
N SER A 16 9.21 -8.19 -12.30
CA SER A 16 8.41 -7.43 -13.27
C SER A 16 8.69 -5.92 -13.26
N SER A 17 9.60 -5.43 -12.41
CA SER A 17 9.93 -4.02 -12.26
C SER A 17 11.26 -3.69 -12.96
N PRO A 18 11.42 -2.50 -13.55
CA PRO A 18 12.72 -2.04 -14.04
C PRO A 18 13.74 -1.76 -12.90
N TYR A 19 13.31 -1.81 -11.63
CA TYR A 19 14.12 -1.48 -10.45
C TYR A 19 14.56 -2.72 -9.65
N MET A 20 15.05 -3.77 -10.32
CA MET A 20 15.37 -5.07 -9.69
C MET A 20 16.50 -5.02 -8.64
N ASP A 21 17.35 -4.00 -8.67
CA ASP A 21 18.43 -3.84 -7.68
C ASP A 21 18.10 -2.86 -6.55
N TYR A 22 16.83 -2.40 -6.49
CA TYR A 22 16.35 -1.48 -5.48
C TYR A 22 15.33 -2.15 -4.57
N MET A 23 15.35 -1.80 -3.29
CA MET A 23 14.31 -2.20 -2.35
C MET A 23 12.97 -1.61 -2.79
N GLY A 24 11.97 -2.47 -2.97
CA GLY A 24 10.59 -2.08 -3.24
C GLY A 24 9.70 -2.31 -2.03
N VAL A 25 8.81 -1.36 -1.73
CA VAL A 25 7.75 -1.52 -0.73
C VAL A 25 6.43 -1.27 -1.41
N THR A 26 5.45 -2.13 -1.17
CA THR A 26 4.09 -1.93 -1.67
C THR A 26 3.08 -2.00 -0.55
N PHE A 27 2.11 -1.09 -0.61
CA PHE A 27 0.97 -1.01 0.29
C PHE A 27 -0.26 -1.63 -0.38
N HIS A 28 -1.02 -2.40 0.38
CA HIS A 28 -2.23 -3.08 -0.08
C HIS A 28 -3.36 -2.85 0.91
N LEU A 29 -4.57 -2.58 0.43
CA LEU A 29 -5.78 -2.70 1.25
C LEU A 29 -6.17 -4.18 1.33
N CYS A 30 -6.57 -4.65 2.51
CA CYS A 30 -7.01 -6.01 2.75
C CYS A 30 -8.50 -6.01 3.15
N SER A 31 -9.21 -7.09 2.85
CA SER A 31 -10.59 -7.26 3.28
C SER A 31 -10.69 -7.38 4.80
N SER A 32 -11.73 -6.81 5.40
CA SER A 32 -11.99 -6.92 6.83
C SER A 32 -13.48 -7.04 7.14
N LEU A 33 -13.81 -7.48 8.36
CA LEU A 33 -15.21 -7.53 8.85
C LEU A 33 -15.88 -6.15 8.84
N ASN A 34 -15.10 -5.07 8.91
CA ASN A 34 -15.62 -3.70 8.98
C ASN A 34 -15.88 -3.09 7.60
N ASP A 35 -15.53 -3.75 6.49
CA ASP A 35 -15.61 -3.15 5.15
C ASP A 35 -17.04 -2.77 4.73
N GLY A 36 -18.07 -3.30 5.40
CA GLY A 36 -19.47 -2.96 5.13
C GLY A 36 -19.90 -1.58 5.62
N VAL A 37 -19.13 -0.95 6.52
CA VAL A 37 -19.42 0.37 7.10
C VAL A 37 -18.41 1.44 6.70
N LEU A 38 -17.38 1.08 5.93
CA LEU A 38 -16.36 2.01 5.43
C LEU A 38 -16.78 2.64 4.10
N GLU A 39 -16.20 3.80 3.81
CA GLU A 39 -16.37 4.51 2.54
C GLU A 39 -15.50 3.85 1.46
N TRP A 40 -16.05 3.68 0.26
CA TRP A 40 -15.32 3.13 -0.88
C TRP A 40 -15.62 3.96 -2.15
N PRO A 41 -14.62 4.21 -3.01
CA PRO A 41 -13.21 3.89 -2.86
C PRO A 41 -12.56 4.60 -1.66
N ALA A 42 -11.49 4.02 -1.11
CA ALA A 42 -10.75 4.54 0.03
C ALA A 42 -9.88 5.76 -0.37
N GLY A 43 -10.49 6.79 -0.95
CA GLY A 43 -9.82 7.99 -1.45
C GLY A 43 -9.39 8.96 -0.35
N HIS A 44 -8.49 9.86 -0.73
CA HIS A 44 -7.98 10.95 0.11
C HIS A 44 -7.32 10.48 1.42
N ARG A 45 -6.73 9.28 1.41
CA ARG A 45 -5.97 8.74 2.54
C ARG A 45 -4.49 8.90 2.24
N GLN A 46 -3.78 9.61 3.12
CA GLN A 46 -2.33 9.72 3.00
C GLN A 46 -1.66 8.53 3.66
N VAL A 47 -0.85 7.80 2.89
CA VAL A 47 0.01 6.73 3.37
C VAL A 47 1.43 7.27 3.44
N VAL A 48 2.05 7.15 4.61
CA VAL A 48 3.46 7.49 4.82
C VAL A 48 4.20 6.22 5.24
N LEU A 49 5.19 5.84 4.45
CA LEU A 49 6.06 4.70 4.69
C LEU A 49 7.43 5.24 5.09
N SER A 50 7.89 4.91 6.29
CA SER A 50 9.21 5.33 6.78
C SER A 50 10.09 4.11 7.05
N VAL A 51 11.27 4.10 6.44
CA VAL A 51 12.35 3.16 6.73
C VAL A 51 13.27 3.84 7.73
N LEU A 52 13.16 3.40 8.98
CA LEU A 52 13.82 4.01 10.12
C LEU A 52 15.33 3.70 10.11
N ASP A 53 16.13 4.75 10.07
CA ASP A 53 17.52 4.71 10.48
C ASP A 53 17.58 4.59 12.01
N GLN A 54 18.24 3.55 12.50
CA GLN A 54 18.28 3.19 13.92
C GLN A 54 19.46 3.79 14.67
N ASP A 55 20.01 4.93 14.23
CA ASP A 55 20.98 5.68 15.02
C ASP A 55 20.41 5.96 16.44
N PRO A 56 21.18 5.68 17.51
CA PRO A 56 20.73 5.92 18.88
C PRO A 56 20.46 7.40 19.16
N ASP A 57 21.17 8.32 18.49
CA ASP A 57 20.91 9.75 18.54
C ASP A 57 19.90 10.15 17.46
N VAL A 58 18.74 10.64 17.88
CA VAL A 58 17.68 11.06 16.96
C VAL A 58 18.11 12.18 16.01
N THR A 59 19.09 13.00 16.41
CA THR A 59 19.60 14.11 15.59
C THR A 59 20.48 13.64 14.43
N HIS A 60 20.97 12.41 14.48
CA HIS A 60 21.78 11.79 13.42
C HIS A 60 20.98 10.88 12.48
N ARG A 61 19.71 10.58 12.78
CA ARG A 61 18.91 9.67 11.96
C ARG A 61 18.62 10.24 10.58
N MET A 62 19.04 9.52 9.55
CA MET A 62 18.74 9.81 8.14
C MET A 62 17.71 8.82 7.58
N SER A 63 16.52 8.79 8.18
CA SER A 63 15.45 7.87 7.78
C SER A 63 14.85 8.23 6.41
N LEU A 64 14.59 7.23 5.58
CA LEU A 64 13.88 7.40 4.31
C LEU A 64 12.37 7.48 4.60
N SER A 65 11.68 8.47 4.04
CA SER A 65 10.22 8.54 4.07
C SER A 65 9.66 8.70 2.65
N LEU A 66 8.66 7.88 2.34
CA LEU A 66 7.92 7.90 1.08
C LEU A 66 6.45 8.13 1.43
N SER A 67 5.75 8.94 0.66
CA SER A 67 4.32 9.13 0.87
C SER A 67 3.58 9.20 -0.44
N PHE A 68 2.34 8.73 -0.42
CA PHE A 68 1.38 8.93 -1.49
C PHE A 68 0.00 9.10 -0.87
N THR A 69 -0.92 9.64 -1.67
CA THR A 69 -2.32 9.79 -1.29
C THR A 69 -3.16 8.94 -2.22
N THR A 70 -4.09 8.17 -1.67
CA THR A 70 -5.03 7.40 -2.47
C THR A 70 -5.97 8.34 -3.23
N ASP A 71 -6.10 8.13 -4.53
CA ASP A 71 -6.98 8.90 -5.40
C ASP A 71 -8.25 8.08 -5.67
N PRO A 72 -9.46 8.54 -5.26
CA PRO A 72 -10.69 7.78 -5.44
C PRO A 72 -10.98 7.45 -6.90
N ASP A 73 -10.47 8.24 -7.85
CA ASP A 73 -10.73 8.08 -9.27
C ASP A 73 -9.61 7.31 -9.99
N GLN A 74 -8.60 6.83 -9.27
CA GLN A 74 -7.47 6.09 -9.85
C GLN A 74 -7.93 4.72 -10.37
N LEU A 75 -7.77 4.49 -11.67
CA LEU A 75 -8.03 3.21 -12.31
C LEU A 75 -6.84 2.25 -12.21
N VAL A 76 -7.14 0.96 -12.11
CA VAL A 76 -6.13 -0.11 -12.23
C VAL A 76 -5.58 -0.12 -13.66
N SER A 77 -4.26 -0.05 -13.81
CA SER A 77 -3.61 -0.11 -15.13
C SER A 77 -3.94 -1.43 -15.83
N GLY A 78 -4.62 -1.36 -16.98
CA GLY A 78 -5.03 -2.53 -17.75
C GLY A 78 -6.29 -3.24 -17.24
N GLY A 79 -6.99 -2.65 -16.25
CA GLY A 79 -8.30 -3.11 -15.79
C GLY A 79 -9.47 -2.50 -16.59
N ASN A 80 -10.60 -3.21 -16.62
CA ASN A 80 -11.86 -2.70 -17.18
C ASN A 80 -12.55 -1.81 -16.14
N ASP A 81 -12.21 -0.51 -16.12
CA ASP A 81 -12.83 0.53 -15.27
C ASP A 81 -12.87 0.21 -13.76
N THR A 82 -11.96 -0.62 -13.28
CA THR A 82 -11.85 -0.98 -11.86
C THR A 82 -11.04 0.08 -11.11
N LEU A 83 -11.57 0.58 -9.99
CA LEU A 83 -10.90 1.57 -9.16
C LEU A 83 -9.85 0.90 -8.25
N GLN A 84 -8.63 1.42 -8.28
CA GLN A 84 -7.45 0.88 -7.59
C GLN A 84 -7.63 0.80 -6.07
N TRP A 85 -8.40 1.72 -5.50
CA TRP A 85 -8.64 1.85 -4.05
C TRP A 85 -10.07 1.45 -3.66
N ASP A 86 -10.79 0.72 -4.52
CA ASP A 86 -12.07 0.12 -4.16
C ASP A 86 -11.89 -1.00 -3.13
N LYS A 87 -13.01 -1.53 -2.64
CA LYS A 87 -13.05 -2.61 -1.69
C LYS A 87 -12.22 -3.81 -2.19
N PRO A 88 -11.32 -4.39 -1.37
CA PRO A 88 -10.48 -5.51 -1.78
C PRO A 88 -11.27 -6.75 -2.25
N SER A 89 -12.52 -6.92 -1.81
CA SER A 89 -13.40 -7.98 -2.32
C SER A 89 -13.89 -7.76 -3.76
N VAL A 90 -13.75 -6.55 -4.30
CA VAL A 90 -14.16 -6.15 -5.66
C VAL A 90 -12.93 -5.99 -6.56
N ALA A 91 -11.94 -5.22 -6.14
CA ALA A 91 -10.76 -4.88 -6.94
C ALA A 91 -9.51 -5.74 -6.65
N GLY A 92 -9.53 -6.50 -5.55
CA GLY A 92 -8.37 -7.28 -5.09
C GLY A 92 -8.31 -8.70 -5.64
N SER A 93 -7.26 -9.41 -5.24
CA SER A 93 -7.08 -10.84 -5.48
C SER A 93 -6.88 -11.58 -4.15
N PHE A 94 -7.21 -12.86 -4.12
CA PHE A 94 -7.03 -13.68 -2.91
C PHE A 94 -5.54 -13.78 -2.56
N SER A 95 -5.22 -13.50 -1.29
CA SER A 95 -3.87 -13.64 -0.74
C SER A 95 -3.95 -14.17 0.68
N SER A 96 -3.21 -15.24 0.96
CA SER A 96 -3.11 -15.82 2.31
C SER A 96 -2.37 -14.90 3.31
N PHE A 97 -1.74 -13.83 2.84
CA PHE A 97 -1.05 -12.84 3.68
C PHE A 97 -1.97 -11.74 4.22
N CYS A 98 -3.18 -11.58 3.65
CA CYS A 98 -4.23 -10.65 4.11
C CYS A 98 -5.33 -11.45 4.83
N ASN A 99 -4.98 -12.21 5.88
CA ASN A 99 -5.92 -13.04 6.64
C ASN A 99 -6.30 -12.39 7.98
#